data_AF-A0A9P6X307-F1
#
_entry.id   AF-A0A9P6X307-F1
#
_cell.length_a   1.000
_cell.length_b   1.000
_cell.length_c   1.000
_cell.angle_alpha   90.00
_cell.angle_beta   90.00
_cell.angle_gamma   90.00
#
_symmetry.space_group_name_H-M   'P 1'
#
loop_
_entity.id
_entity.type
_entity.pdbx_description
1 polymer ?
#
loop_
_entity_poly.entity_id
_entity_poly.type
_entity_poly.pdbx_seq_one_letter_code
_entity_poly.pdbx_strand_id
1 'polypeptide(L)'
;MKIIFDTLWIYSLTGVPDIKKAERLIEKGLTYNASVKRELSNISTDSENDLKFPQKLPVGFKRPLTTPQLAEEIAFVKRFKTNVSRMNWTQCLTEAHKIHLLLRYSTGSSLRANFNTHVKDM
;
A
#
# COMPACT_ATOMS: atom_id res chain seq x y z
N MET A 1 37.38 -22.43 8.87
CA MET A 1 36.22 -23.33 8.66
C MET A 1 35.14 -22.65 7.81
N LYS A 2 35.52 -22.08 6.65
CA LYS A 2 34.63 -21.26 5.79
C LYS A 2 34.56 -21.75 4.34
N ILE A 3 35.39 -22.73 3.98
CA ILE A 3 35.59 -23.22 2.61
C ILE A 3 34.74 -24.48 2.32
N ILE A 4 34.25 -25.17 3.36
CA ILE A 4 33.50 -26.43 3.20
C ILE A 4 32.01 -26.19 2.89
N PHE A 5 31.45 -25.04 3.25
CA PHE A 5 30.04 -24.72 2.98
C PHE A 5 29.78 -24.22 1.55
N ASP A 6 30.78 -23.62 0.89
CA ASP A 6 30.58 -23.00 -0.43
C ASP A 6 30.58 -24.02 -1.58
N THR A 7 31.29 -25.15 -1.45
CA THR A 7 31.40 -26.12 -2.56
C THR A 7 30.31 -27.17 -2.57
N LEU A 8 29.68 -27.49 -1.43
CA LEU A 8 28.62 -28.51 -1.38
C LEU A 8 27.26 -27.99 -1.89
N TRP A 9 26.96 -26.71 -1.69
CA TRP A 9 25.66 -26.14 -2.04
C TRP A 9 25.49 -25.96 -3.56
N ILE A 10 26.58 -25.64 -4.26
CA ILE A 10 26.60 -25.40 -5.71
C ILE A 10 26.26 -26.68 -6.50
N TYR A 11 26.71 -27.85 -6.04
CA TYR A 11 26.39 -29.13 -6.70
C TYR A 11 24.96 -29.63 -6.42
N SER A 12 24.34 -29.23 -5.30
CA SER A 12 22.97 -29.63 -4.93
C SER A 12 21.87 -28.94 -5.75
N LEU A 13 22.25 -27.94 -6.54
CA LEU A 13 21.32 -27.02 -7.20
C LEU A 13 21.38 -27.13 -8.73
N THR A 14 22.19 -28.00 -9.31
CA THR A 14 22.22 -28.21 -10.77
C THR A 14 20.96 -28.95 -11.25
N GLY A 15 19.82 -28.27 -11.32
CA GLY A 15 18.55 -28.87 -11.75
C GLY A 15 17.29 -28.10 -11.35
N VAL A 16 17.37 -27.13 -10.44
CA VAL A 16 16.20 -26.31 -10.07
C VAL A 16 16.09 -25.11 -11.02
N PRO A 17 14.93 -24.89 -11.67
CA PRO A 17 14.72 -23.69 -12.46
C PRO A 17 14.91 -22.43 -11.60
N ASP A 18 15.41 -21.34 -12.20
CA ASP A 18 15.52 -20.02 -11.57
C ASP A 18 16.49 -19.85 -10.38
N ILE A 19 17.38 -20.82 -10.11
CA ILE A 19 18.38 -20.68 -9.02
C ILE A 19 19.24 -19.43 -9.16
N LYS A 20 19.70 -19.11 -10.38
CA LYS A 20 20.50 -17.91 -10.62
C LYS A 20 19.78 -16.63 -10.20
N LYS A 21 18.44 -16.62 -10.27
CA LYS A 21 17.62 -15.50 -9.81
C LYS A 21 17.54 -15.47 -8.28
N ALA A 22 17.39 -16.63 -7.65
CA ALA A 22 17.43 -16.77 -6.20
C ALA A 22 18.79 -16.36 -5.61
N GLU A 23 19.90 -16.83 -6.18
CA GLU A 23 21.28 -16.44 -5.82
C GLU A 23 21.44 -14.93 -5.90
N ARG A 24 21.03 -14.31 -7.02
CA ARG A 24 21.11 -12.86 -7.19
C ARG A 24 20.28 -12.08 -6.17
N LEU A 25 19.13 -12.61 -5.73
CA LEU A 25 18.32 -11.99 -4.69
C LEU A 25 18.98 -12.11 -3.32
N ILE A 26 19.59 -13.27 -3.01
CA ILE A 26 20.33 -13.50 -1.77
C ILE A 26 21.54 -12.57 -1.70
N GLU A 27 22.34 -12.49 -2.77
CA GLU A 27 23.49 -11.58 -2.85
C GLU A 27 23.07 -10.11 -2.65
N LYS A 28 22.02 -9.67 -3.34
CA LYS A 28 21.46 -8.32 -3.14
C LYS A 28 21.04 -8.08 -1.70
N GLY A 29 20.34 -9.02 -1.06
CA GLY A 29 19.95 -8.92 0.34
C GLY A 29 21.15 -8.81 1.28
N LEU A 30 22.20 -9.60 1.05
CA LEU A 30 23.43 -9.54 1.84
C LEU A 30 24.15 -8.18 1.67
N THR A 31 24.27 -7.67 0.45
CA THR A 31 24.89 -6.36 0.19
C THR A 31 24.12 -5.21 0.83
N TYR A 32 22.79 -5.21 0.73
CA TYR A 32 21.94 -4.20 1.37
C TYR A 32 22.03 -4.25 2.90
N ASN A 33 21.99 -5.45 3.49
CA ASN A 33 22.14 -5.59 4.93
C ASN A 33 23.51 -5.09 5.41
N ALA A 34 24.57 -5.33 4.65
CA ALA A 34 25.90 -4.81 4.95
C ALA A 34 25.96 -3.27 4.84
N SER A 35 25.33 -2.67 3.84
CA SER A 35 25.31 -1.21 3.68
C SER A 35 24.52 -0.52 4.80
N VAL A 36 23.35 -1.04 5.15
CA VAL A 36 22.51 -0.50 6.24
C VAL A 36 23.23 -0.60 7.58
N LYS A 37 23.87 -1.73 7.88
CA LYS A 37 24.65 -1.88 9.12
C LYS A 37 25.79 -0.87 9.21
N ARG A 38 26.48 -0.60 8.09
CA ARG A 38 27.56 0.39 8.03
C ARG A 38 27.03 1.83 8.20
N GLU A 39 25.88 2.13 7.62
CA GLU A 39 25.24 3.44 7.75
C GLU A 39 24.81 3.70 9.20
N LEU A 40 24.16 2.72 9.84
CA LEU A 40 23.75 2.81 11.24
C LEU A 40 24.95 2.87 12.21
N SER A 41 26.06 2.18 11.92
CA SER A 41 27.26 2.25 12.77
C SER A 41 27.98 3.60 12.69
N ASN A 42 27.81 4.35 11.59
CA ASN A 42 28.47 5.64 11.40
C ASN A 42 27.68 6.81 11.99
N ILE A 43 26.45 6.57 12.44
CA ILE A 43 25.63 7.55 13.16
C ILE A 43 26.10 7.55 14.62
N SER A 44 27.16 8.31 14.89
CA SER A 44 27.59 8.64 16.25
C SER A 44 26.41 9.26 17.00
N THR A 45 25.89 8.52 17.97
CA THR A 45 24.68 8.86 18.73
C THR A 45 25.06 9.77 19.91
N ASP A 46 25.41 11.03 19.63
CA ASP A 46 25.64 12.05 20.67
C ASP A 46 24.62 13.18 20.57
N SER A 47 23.36 12.82 20.34
CA SER A 47 22.25 13.77 20.46
C SER A 47 21.16 13.14 21.30
N GLU A 48 21.18 13.46 22.59
CA GLU A 48 20.01 13.46 23.48
C GLU A 48 18.96 14.44 22.93
N ASN A 49 18.40 14.13 21.78
CA ASN A 49 17.21 14.82 21.30
C ASN A 49 16.03 13.97 21.72
N ASP A 50 15.40 14.37 22.82
CA ASP A 50 14.11 13.88 23.25
C ASP A 50 13.15 13.89 22.04
N LEU A 51 12.89 12.69 21.52
CA LEU A 51 11.93 12.49 20.44
C LEU A 51 10.55 12.86 20.96
N LYS A 52 10.13 14.11 20.71
CA LYS A 52 8.76 14.53 21.03
C LYS A 52 7.80 13.75 20.15
N PHE A 53 7.09 12.81 20.75
CA PHE A 53 6.01 12.10 20.08
C PHE A 53 4.99 13.11 19.54
N PRO A 54 4.63 13.05 18.25
CA PRO A 54 3.61 13.93 17.70
C PRO A 54 2.29 13.71 18.42
N GLN A 55 1.57 14.80 18.70
CA GLN A 55 0.25 14.75 19.30
C GLN A 55 -0.66 13.88 18.44
N LYS A 56 -1.20 12.80 19.02
CA LYS A 56 -2.09 11.88 18.32
C LYS A 56 -3.33 12.66 17.88
N LEU A 57 -3.49 12.85 16.57
CA LEU A 57 -4.72 13.42 16.02
C LEU A 57 -5.88 12.47 16.36
N PRO A 58 -7.03 13.01 16.80
CA PRO A 58 -8.20 12.18 17.03
C PRO A 58 -8.57 11.49 15.71
N VAL A 59 -8.61 10.16 15.74
CA VAL A 59 -9.13 9.36 14.63
C VAL A 59 -10.62 9.69 14.57
N GLY A 60 -11.03 10.48 13.57
CA GLY A 60 -12.42 10.91 13.42
C GLY A 60 -13.36 9.71 13.47
N PHE A 61 -14.42 9.82 14.28
CA PHE A 61 -15.46 8.80 14.36
C PHE A 61 -16.10 8.65 12.98
N LYS A 62 -15.81 7.54 12.29
CA LYS A 62 -16.50 7.19 11.05
C LYS A 62 -17.94 6.88 11.43
N ARG A 63 -18.87 7.76 11.03
CA ARG A 63 -20.31 7.53 11.20
C ARG A 63 -20.65 6.18 10.56
N PRO A 64 -21.22 5.22 11.30
CA PRO A 64 -21.71 3.98 10.73
C PRO A 64 -22.70 4.33 9.62
N LEU A 65 -22.48 3.75 8.44
CA LEU A 65 -23.34 4.02 7.31
C LEU A 65 -24.66 3.26 7.50
N THR A 66 -25.77 3.99 7.55
CA THR A 66 -27.08 3.38 7.40
C THR A 66 -27.17 2.74 6.01
N THR A 67 -27.56 1.47 5.95
CA THR A 67 -27.77 0.68 4.72
C THR A 67 -28.46 1.43 3.56
N PRO A 68 -29.51 2.27 3.77
CA PRO A 68 -30.11 3.05 2.69
C PRO A 68 -29.16 4.07 2.03
N GLN A 69 -28.32 4.73 2.83
CA GLN A 69 -27.40 5.75 2.31
C GLN A 69 -26.26 5.15 1.48
N LEU A 70 -25.86 3.91 1.77
CA LEU A 70 -24.91 3.17 0.93
C LEU A 70 -25.51 2.84 -0.45
N ALA A 71 -26.77 2.44 -0.49
CA ALA A 71 -27.45 2.09 -1.72
C ALA A 71 -27.59 3.31 -2.65
N GLU A 72 -27.92 4.48 -2.10
CA GLU A 72 -27.97 5.75 -2.84
C GLU A 72 -26.61 6.15 -3.41
N GLU A 73 -25.54 6.02 -2.62
CA GLU A 73 -24.17 6.30 -3.05
C GLU A 73 -23.71 5.38 -4.18
N ILE A 74 -24.00 4.08 -4.08
CA ILE A 74 -23.67 3.12 -5.14
C ILE A 74 -24.49 3.41 -6.41
N ALA A 75 -25.78 3.72 -6.27
CA ALA A 75 -26.65 4.05 -7.39
C ALA A 75 -26.16 5.31 -8.13
N PHE A 76 -25.70 6.33 -7.40
CA PHE A 76 -25.11 7.53 -7.99
C PHE A 76 -23.87 7.20 -8.82
N VAL A 77 -22.91 6.45 -8.26
CA VAL A 77 -21.67 6.10 -8.98
C VAL A 77 -21.96 5.23 -10.21
N LYS A 78 -22.94 4.32 -10.13
CA LYS A 78 -23.38 3.52 -11.29
C LYS A 78 -23.98 4.39 -12.40
N ARG A 79 -24.85 5.35 -12.06
CA ARG A 79 -25.43 6.32 -13.03
C ARG A 79 -24.36 7.23 -13.64
N PHE A 80 -23.40 7.68 -12.84
CA PHE A 80 -22.28 8.47 -13.35
C PHE A 80 -21.45 7.66 -14.35
N LYS A 81 -21.20 6.37 -14.05
CA LYS A 81 -20.49 5.45 -14.94
C LYS A 81 -21.22 5.21 -16.27
N THR A 82 -22.54 5.06 -16.27
CA THR A 82 -23.29 4.80 -17.52
C THR A 82 -23.22 5.96 -18.50
N ASN A 83 -23.03 7.18 -17.99
CA ASN A 83 -22.97 8.39 -18.81
C ASN A 83 -21.56 8.68 -19.37
N VAL A 84 -20.53 7.92 -18.97
CA VAL A 84 -19.13 8.15 -19.38
C VAL A 84 -18.43 6.85 -19.78
N SER A 85 -17.77 6.83 -20.93
CA SER A 85 -17.01 5.64 -21.38
C SER A 85 -15.83 5.32 -20.46
N ARG A 86 -15.18 6.34 -19.90
CA ARG A 86 -14.07 6.22 -18.96
C ARG A 86 -14.37 6.99 -17.68
N MET A 87 -14.36 6.28 -16.55
CA MET A 87 -14.65 6.86 -15.24
C MET A 87 -13.56 7.83 -14.78
N ASN A 88 -13.88 9.11 -14.66
CA ASN A 88 -13.07 10.09 -13.94
C ASN A 88 -13.52 10.18 -12.48
N TRP A 89 -12.81 9.47 -11.59
CA TRP A 89 -13.17 9.37 -10.17
C TRP A 89 -13.09 10.70 -9.43
N THR A 90 -12.18 11.58 -9.81
CA THR A 90 -12.07 12.92 -9.21
C THR A 90 -13.29 13.74 -9.56
N GLN A 91 -13.69 13.74 -10.84
CA GLN A 91 -14.89 14.46 -11.30
C GLN A 91 -16.17 13.88 -10.70
N CYS A 92 -16.29 12.55 -10.63
CA CYS A 92 -17.41 11.88 -9.96
C CYS A 92 -17.53 12.31 -8.49
N LEU A 93 -16.41 12.44 -7.78
CA LEU A 93 -16.38 12.89 -6.39
C LEU A 93 -16.79 14.35 -6.25
N THR A 94 -16.29 15.23 -7.14
CA THR A 94 -16.66 16.65 -7.15
C THR A 94 -18.17 16.84 -7.37
N GLU A 95 -18.75 16.12 -8.34
CA GLU A 95 -20.20 16.20 -8.59
C GLU A 95 -21.02 15.61 -7.43
N ALA A 96 -20.54 14.55 -6.80
CA ALA A 96 -21.19 13.99 -5.61
C ALA A 96 -21.17 14.95 -4.42
N HIS A 97 -20.06 15.67 -4.21
CA HIS A 97 -19.94 16.64 -3.11
C HIS A 97 -20.89 17.83 -3.29
N LYS A 98 -21.17 18.25 -4.52
CA LYS A 98 -22.17 19.31 -4.80
C LYS A 98 -23.58 18.92 -4.34
N ILE A 99 -23.91 17.64 -4.39
CA ILE A 99 -25.21 17.10 -3.95
C ILE A 99 -25.15 16.50 -2.53
N HIS A 100 -24.12 16.84 -1.75
CA HIS A 100 -23.88 16.34 -0.38
C HIS A 100 -23.79 14.81 -0.24
N LEU A 101 -23.45 14.11 -1.32
CA LEU A 101 -23.22 12.67 -1.35
C LEU A 101 -21.71 12.38 -1.26
N LEU A 102 -21.30 11.19 -0.81
CA LEU A 102 -19.89 10.74 -0.82
C LEU A 102 -18.91 11.63 -0.03
N LEU A 103 -19.39 12.39 0.97
CA LEU A 103 -18.58 13.28 1.82
C LEU A 103 -17.48 12.55 2.62
N ARG A 104 -17.59 11.23 2.76
CA ARG A 104 -16.59 10.39 3.46
C ARG A 104 -15.28 10.24 2.69
N TYR A 105 -15.29 10.49 1.38
CA TYR A 105 -14.12 10.32 0.53
C TYR A 105 -13.49 11.68 0.28
N SER A 106 -12.21 11.80 0.62
CA SER A 106 -11.42 13.01 0.37
C SER A 106 -10.76 13.00 -1.00
N THR A 107 -10.56 11.82 -1.60
CA THR A 107 -9.88 11.66 -2.89
C THR A 107 -10.62 10.70 -3.81
N GLY A 108 -10.57 10.93 -5.12
CA GLY A 108 -11.13 10.02 -6.12
C GLY A 108 -10.52 8.61 -6.04
N SER A 109 -9.26 8.49 -5.63
CA SER A 109 -8.60 7.20 -5.39
C SER A 109 -9.24 6.40 -4.25
N SER A 110 -9.62 7.07 -3.15
CA SER A 110 -10.31 6.43 -2.03
C SER A 110 -11.71 5.94 -2.42
N LEU A 111 -12.42 6.70 -3.24
CA LEU A 111 -13.72 6.32 -3.80
C LEU A 111 -13.59 5.09 -4.72
N ARG A 112 -12.61 5.10 -5.63
CA ARG A 112 -12.34 3.97 -6.53
C ARG A 112 -12.02 2.69 -5.77
N ALA A 113 -11.16 2.76 -4.76
CA ALA A 113 -10.75 1.60 -3.99
C ALA A 113 -11.96 0.96 -3.29
N ASN A 114 -12.80 1.77 -2.64
CA ASN A 114 -13.98 1.29 -1.96
C ASN A 114 -15.08 0.80 -2.91
N PHE A 115 -15.28 1.45 -4.05
CA PHE A 115 -16.25 0.98 -5.05
C PHE A 115 -15.85 -0.37 -5.64
N ASN A 116 -14.57 -0.56 -5.95
CA ASN A 116 -14.09 -1.83 -6.50
C ASN A 116 -14.22 -3.00 -5.52
N THR A 117 -14.10 -2.76 -4.21
CA THR A 117 -14.31 -3.82 -3.21
C THR A 117 -15.78 -4.20 -3.10
N HIS A 118 -16.71 -3.24 -3.15
CA HIS A 118 -18.14 -3.53 -2.98
C HIS A 118 -18.85 -3.97 -4.27
N VAL A 119 -18.30 -3.68 -5.44
CA VAL A 119 -18.89 -4.07 -6.74
C VAL A 119 -18.38 -5.42 -7.22
N LYS A 120 -17.29 -5.95 -6.68
CA LYS A 120 -16.82 -7.30 -7.02
C LYS A 120 -17.65 -8.41 -6.34
N ASP A 121 -18.31 -8.07 -5.24
CA ASP A 121 -19.12 -8.98 -4.41
C ASP A 121 -20.64 -8.84 -4.65
N MET A 122 -21.05 -8.10 -5.69
CA MET A 122 -22.44 -8.01 -6.20
C MET A 122 -22.52 -8.58 -7.61
#